data_AF-Q7NLR4-F1
#
_entry.id   AF-Q7NLR4-F1
#
_cell.length_a   1.000
_cell.length_b   1.000
_cell.length_c   1.000
_cell.angle_alpha   90.00
_cell.angle_beta   90.00
_cell.angle_gamma   90.00
#
_symmetry.space_group_name_H-M   'P 1'
#
loop_
_entity.id
_entity.type
_entity.pdbx_description
1 polymer ?
#
loop_
_entity_poly.entity_id
_entity_poly.type
_entity_poly.pdbx_seq_one_letter_code
_entity_poly.pdbx_strand_id
1 'polypeptide(L)'
;MESAVAPLFENVKQMAVTDLDRLAGNLKPLLRQREASCCNRDYALSARLQAVESADGALREAGLNVFVEEVARFSRAFLKRKDFWQLGSRPLDAEDFVMEVLIRLTTGELDNFDPARAGFGTWLKATVLRTTFAELKRRDNPYWGRTRNLGLRAERSRTQAQALANPASLNTPLGQGGDAVLQDVLVSRGSSPDFELLEEQCACRFRQAIEALTPEEQVLIERAYAFDESHERIAGSLGVTRAAVTRRLGRIRNRLVALLGESFCHDCDGTRFAKEIFGDPHDEP
;
A
#
# COMPACT_ATOMS: atom_id res chain seq x y z
N MET A 1 -45.97 -22.01 24.34
CA MET A 1 -46.40 -20.72 23.74
C MET A 1 -45.42 -20.31 22.65
N GLU A 2 -45.20 -21.24 21.71
CA GLU A 2 -44.57 -20.97 20.42
C GLU A 2 -45.70 -20.78 19.40
N SER A 3 -45.43 -20.05 18.32
CA SER A 3 -46.37 -19.72 17.22
C SER A 3 -47.11 -18.38 17.37
N ALA A 4 -46.40 -17.28 17.11
CA ALA A 4 -47.03 -16.01 16.70
C ALA A 4 -46.09 -14.99 16.00
N VAL A 5 -44.83 -15.31 15.68
CA VAL A 5 -43.88 -14.30 15.13
C VAL A 5 -43.57 -14.51 13.64
N ALA A 6 -43.94 -15.65 13.04
CA ALA A 6 -43.61 -15.96 11.65
C ALA A 6 -44.42 -15.20 10.56
N PRO A 7 -45.73 -14.90 10.68
CA PRO A 7 -46.50 -14.45 9.50
C PRO A 7 -46.43 -12.93 9.22
N LEU A 8 -45.84 -12.12 10.11
CA LEU A 8 -45.70 -10.67 9.90
C LEU A 8 -44.41 -10.31 9.14
N PHE A 9 -43.35 -11.12 9.23
CA PHE A 9 -42.08 -10.88 8.53
C PHE A 9 -42.05 -11.36 7.07
N GLU A 10 -42.94 -12.29 6.70
CA GLU A 10 -43.08 -12.78 5.32
C GLU A 10 -43.82 -11.74 4.43
N ASN A 11 -44.88 -11.11 4.96
CA ASN A 11 -45.73 -10.17 4.21
C ASN A 11 -45.05 -8.81 3.91
N VAL A 12 -44.21 -8.29 4.82
CA VAL A 12 -43.44 -7.04 4.59
C VAL A 12 -42.29 -7.26 3.59
N LYS A 13 -41.74 -8.48 3.52
CA LYS A 13 -40.73 -8.85 2.53
C LYS A 13 -41.27 -8.91 1.10
N GLN A 14 -42.54 -9.27 0.92
CA GLN A 14 -43.12 -9.43 -0.42
C GLN A 14 -43.59 -8.10 -1.01
N MET A 15 -44.15 -7.17 -0.22
CA MET A 15 -44.53 -5.83 -0.72
C MET A 15 -43.32 -4.96 -1.11
N ALA A 16 -42.24 -4.96 -0.31
CA ALA A 16 -41.05 -4.13 -0.58
C ALA A 16 -40.20 -4.60 -1.79
N VAL A 17 -40.27 -5.88 -2.16
CA VAL A 17 -39.51 -6.44 -3.28
C VAL A 17 -40.17 -6.11 -4.63
N THR A 18 -41.50 -6.12 -4.70
CA THR A 18 -42.25 -5.70 -5.91
C THR A 18 -42.12 -4.22 -6.22
N ASP A 19 -41.95 -3.36 -5.21
CA ASP A 19 -41.71 -1.93 -5.42
C ASP A 19 -40.29 -1.65 -5.92
N LEU A 20 -39.29 -2.41 -5.46
CA LEU A 20 -37.91 -2.26 -5.93
C LEU A 20 -37.72 -2.66 -7.39
N ASP A 21 -38.36 -3.73 -7.84
CA ASP A 21 -38.36 -4.14 -9.25
C ASP A 21 -38.94 -3.03 -10.15
N ARG A 22 -40.06 -2.44 -9.72
CA ARG A 22 -40.72 -1.33 -10.43
C ARG A 22 -39.86 -0.07 -10.46
N LEU A 23 -39.30 0.31 -9.30
CA LEU A 23 -38.43 1.48 -9.18
C LEU A 23 -37.16 1.31 -10.02
N ALA A 24 -36.52 0.14 -9.97
CA ALA A 24 -35.36 -0.17 -10.81
C ALA A 24 -35.69 -0.04 -12.31
N GLY A 25 -36.83 -0.59 -12.74
CA GLY A 25 -37.30 -0.49 -14.12
C GLY A 25 -37.55 0.95 -14.58
N ASN A 26 -38.13 1.79 -13.73
CA ASN A 26 -38.43 3.19 -14.04
C ASN A 26 -37.18 4.08 -14.04
N LEU A 27 -36.24 3.84 -13.12
CA LEU A 27 -35.04 4.67 -12.96
C LEU A 27 -33.96 4.37 -14.01
N LYS A 28 -33.86 3.12 -14.46
CA LYS A 28 -32.87 2.67 -15.45
C LYS A 28 -32.82 3.53 -16.73
N PRO A 29 -33.93 3.79 -17.46
CA PRO A 29 -33.87 4.61 -18.67
C PRO A 29 -33.49 6.07 -18.37
N LEU A 30 -33.90 6.61 -17.22
CA LEU A 30 -33.59 7.99 -16.82
C LEU A 30 -32.12 8.16 -16.44
N LEU A 31 -31.51 7.16 -15.79
CA LEU A 31 -30.08 7.16 -15.50
C LEU A 31 -29.25 7.12 -16.79
N ARG A 32 -29.64 6.30 -17.77
CA ARG A 32 -29.01 6.30 -19.10
C ARG A 32 -29.14 7.64 -19.81
N GLN A 33 -30.32 8.25 -19.74
CA GLN A 33 -30.56 9.57 -20.34
C GLN A 33 -29.68 10.65 -19.68
N ARG A 34 -29.54 10.60 -18.35
CA ARG A 34 -28.66 11.49 -17.59
C ARG A 34 -27.21 11.32 -18.01
N GLU A 35 -26.72 10.08 -18.08
CA GLU A 35 -25.34 9.77 -18.52
C GLU A 35 -25.08 10.22 -19.96
N ALA A 36 -26.00 9.95 -20.89
CA ALA A 36 -25.91 10.40 -22.26
C ALA A 36 -25.82 11.94 -22.36
N SER A 37 -26.60 12.65 -21.55
CA SER A 37 -26.58 14.11 -21.47
C SER A 37 -25.26 14.64 -20.89
N CYS A 38 -24.69 13.94 -19.90
CA CYS A 38 -23.36 14.23 -19.37
C CYS A 38 -22.26 13.99 -20.40
N CYS A 39 -22.36 13.00 -21.27
CA CYS A 39 -21.29 12.62 -22.19
C CYS A 39 -21.35 13.29 -23.57
N ASN A 40 -22.49 13.89 -23.94
CA ASN A 40 -22.65 14.56 -25.23
C ASN A 40 -21.81 15.84 -25.30
N ARG A 41 -20.73 15.81 -26.09
CA ARG A 41 -19.79 16.95 -26.26
C ARG A 41 -20.24 17.97 -27.31
N ASP A 42 -21.26 17.64 -28.11
CA ASP A 42 -21.73 18.50 -29.20
C ASP A 42 -22.60 19.65 -28.68
N TYR A 43 -23.10 19.54 -27.45
CA TYR A 43 -23.85 20.61 -26.79
C TYR A 43 -22.96 21.59 -26.03
N ALA A 44 -23.37 22.86 -26.03
CA ALA A 44 -22.83 23.88 -25.13
C ALA A 44 -22.95 23.43 -23.65
N LEU A 45 -21.99 23.82 -22.82
CA LEU A 45 -21.93 23.42 -21.40
C LEU A 45 -23.23 23.75 -20.64
N SER A 46 -23.81 24.93 -20.89
CA SER A 46 -25.07 25.35 -20.27
C SER A 46 -26.25 24.43 -20.63
N ALA A 47 -26.34 24.00 -21.89
CA ALA A 47 -27.38 23.07 -22.34
C ALA A 47 -27.22 21.67 -21.70
N ARG A 48 -25.97 21.21 -21.51
CA ARG A 48 -25.69 19.95 -20.80
C ARG A 48 -26.08 20.02 -19.33
N LEU A 49 -25.76 21.11 -18.65
CA LEU A 49 -26.16 21.32 -17.26
C LEU A 49 -27.68 21.32 -17.09
N GLN A 50 -28.40 22.04 -17.96
CA GLN A 50 -29.87 22.08 -17.92
C GLN A 50 -30.49 20.71 -18.20
N ALA A 51 -29.91 19.93 -19.12
CA ALA A 51 -30.36 18.56 -19.40
C ALA A 51 -30.14 17.61 -18.20
N VAL A 52 -29.00 17.74 -17.52
CA VAL A 52 -28.71 16.96 -16.30
C VAL A 52 -29.66 17.35 -15.16
N GLU A 53 -29.89 18.65 -14.93
CA GLU A 53 -30.83 19.11 -13.90
C GLU A 53 -32.25 18.62 -14.16
N SER A 54 -32.69 18.64 -15.43
CA SER A 54 -34.02 18.12 -15.82
C SER A 54 -34.10 16.61 -15.60
N ALA A 55 -33.05 15.87 -15.94
CA ALA A 55 -32.97 14.42 -15.67
C ALA A 55 -32.95 14.11 -14.17
N ASP A 56 -32.24 14.91 -13.36
CA ASP A 56 -32.23 14.78 -11.90
C ASP A 56 -33.62 15.05 -11.30
N GLY A 57 -34.36 16.02 -11.84
CA GLY A 57 -35.77 16.26 -11.50
C GLY A 57 -36.64 15.03 -11.78
N ALA A 58 -36.58 14.50 -13.01
CA ALA A 58 -37.34 13.33 -13.42
C ALA A 58 -36.98 12.08 -12.58
N LEU A 59 -35.71 11.90 -12.23
CA LEU A 59 -35.27 10.80 -11.35
C LEU A 59 -35.89 10.90 -9.96
N ARG A 60 -35.95 12.11 -9.38
CA ARG A 60 -36.59 12.32 -8.07
C ARG A 60 -38.08 12.00 -8.13
N GLU A 61 -38.77 12.47 -9.17
CA GLU A 61 -40.20 12.18 -9.39
C GLU A 61 -40.46 10.67 -9.61
N ALA A 62 -39.54 9.98 -10.28
CA ALA A 62 -39.59 8.53 -10.47
C ALA A 62 -39.27 7.72 -9.20
N GLY A 63 -38.95 8.38 -8.09
CA GLY A 63 -38.74 7.75 -6.79
C GLY A 63 -37.29 7.38 -6.47
N LEU A 64 -36.30 8.07 -7.06
CA LEU A 64 -34.87 7.81 -6.81
C LEU A 64 -34.53 7.81 -5.30
N ASN A 65 -35.07 8.75 -4.53
CA ASN A 65 -34.80 8.84 -3.09
C ASN A 65 -35.26 7.58 -2.34
N VAL A 66 -36.47 7.10 -2.66
CA VAL A 66 -37.02 5.88 -2.07
C VAL A 66 -36.14 4.69 -2.47
N PHE A 67 -35.79 4.57 -3.74
CA PHE A 67 -34.91 3.50 -4.22
C PHE A 67 -33.54 3.49 -3.53
N VAL A 68 -32.90 4.65 -3.39
CA VAL A 68 -31.61 4.79 -2.70
C VAL A 68 -31.73 4.38 -1.24
N GLU A 69 -32.79 4.81 -0.55
CA GLU A 69 -33.01 4.46 0.86
C GLU A 69 -33.24 2.95 1.05
N GLU A 70 -34.04 2.34 0.18
CA GLU A 70 -34.28 0.90 0.19
C GLU A 70 -33.00 0.09 -0.06
N VAL A 71 -32.20 0.48 -1.06
CA VAL A 71 -30.90 -0.15 -1.34
C VAL A 71 -29.95 0.03 -0.15
N ALA A 72 -29.88 1.22 0.45
CA ALA A 72 -29.07 1.47 1.64
C ALA A 72 -29.49 0.59 2.82
N ARG A 73 -30.80 0.45 3.06
CA ARG A 73 -31.34 -0.42 4.11
C ARG A 73 -30.96 -1.88 3.88
N PHE A 74 -31.09 -2.35 2.63
CA PHE A 74 -30.74 -3.71 2.27
C PHE A 74 -29.23 -3.99 2.42
N SER A 75 -28.39 -3.03 2.02
CA SER A 75 -26.92 -3.09 2.18
C SER A 75 -26.50 -3.14 3.64
N ARG A 76 -27.06 -2.28 4.50
CA ARG A 76 -26.78 -2.32 5.96
C ARG A 76 -27.21 -3.65 6.59
N ALA A 77 -28.38 -4.18 6.19
CA ALA A 77 -28.85 -5.48 6.67
C ALA A 77 -27.96 -6.63 6.19
N PHE A 78 -27.42 -6.55 4.97
CA PHE A 78 -26.45 -7.52 4.45
C PHE A 78 -25.16 -7.50 5.27
N LEU A 79 -24.62 -6.31 5.57
CA LEU A 79 -23.38 -6.16 6.31
C LEU A 79 -23.49 -6.66 7.75
N LYS A 80 -24.56 -6.27 8.47
CA LYS A 80 -24.85 -6.75 9.84
C LYS A 80 -24.86 -8.28 9.94
N ARG A 81 -25.40 -8.98 8.94
CA ARG A 81 -25.40 -10.45 8.90
C ARG A 81 -24.03 -11.05 8.62
N LYS A 82 -23.14 -10.32 7.95
CA LYS A 82 -21.80 -10.81 7.56
C LYS A 82 -20.76 -10.54 8.65
N ASP A 83 -20.84 -9.40 9.32
CA ASP A 83 -19.94 -9.08 10.44
C ASP A 83 -20.09 -10.06 11.60
N PHE A 84 -21.29 -10.58 11.84
CA PHE A 84 -21.54 -11.62 12.85
C PHE A 84 -20.69 -12.90 12.67
N TRP A 85 -20.31 -13.23 11.43
CA TRP A 85 -19.54 -14.44 11.13
C TRP A 85 -18.02 -14.20 10.97
N GLN A 86 -17.52 -12.97 11.18
CA GLN A 86 -16.14 -12.61 10.87
C GLN A 86 -15.34 -12.19 12.11
N LEU A 87 -14.96 -13.19 12.92
CA LEU A 87 -13.91 -12.99 13.93
C LEU A 87 -12.57 -12.65 13.24
N GLY A 88 -11.98 -11.50 13.56
CA GLY A 88 -10.58 -11.18 13.27
C GLY A 88 -10.29 -10.34 12.02
N SER A 89 -11.30 -9.84 11.30
CA SER A 89 -11.10 -8.79 10.28
C SER A 89 -11.69 -7.46 10.75
N ARG A 90 -11.07 -6.34 10.36
CA ARG A 90 -11.64 -5.01 10.62
C ARG A 90 -13.07 -4.96 10.06
N PRO A 91 -14.07 -4.52 10.86
CA PRO A 91 -15.42 -4.33 10.36
C PRO A 91 -15.39 -3.26 9.26
N LEU A 92 -16.16 -3.49 8.19
CA LEU A 92 -16.31 -2.46 7.17
C LEU A 92 -17.19 -1.35 7.73
N ASP A 93 -16.90 -0.10 7.36
CA ASP A 93 -17.84 0.98 7.61
C ASP A 93 -19.11 0.73 6.77
N ALA A 94 -20.27 0.79 7.43
CA ALA A 94 -21.54 0.53 6.80
C ALA A 94 -21.88 1.59 5.74
N GLU A 95 -21.52 2.86 5.98
CA GLU A 95 -21.83 3.95 5.06
C GLU A 95 -20.90 3.93 3.84
N ASP A 96 -19.61 3.61 4.02
CA ASP A 96 -18.69 3.39 2.89
C ASP A 96 -19.17 2.23 2.01
N PHE A 97 -19.62 1.14 2.62
CA PHE A 97 -20.18 0.01 1.87
C PHE A 97 -21.44 0.39 1.09
N VAL A 98 -22.37 1.11 1.73
CA VAL A 98 -23.59 1.59 1.08
C VAL A 98 -23.26 2.49 -0.10
N MET A 99 -22.33 3.44 0.08
CA MET A 99 -21.92 4.37 -0.95
C MET A 99 -21.29 3.65 -2.15
N GLU A 100 -20.36 2.72 -1.92
CA GLU A 100 -19.73 1.94 -3.01
C GLU A 100 -20.77 1.10 -3.77
N VAL A 101 -21.76 0.52 -3.07
CA VAL A 101 -22.88 -0.19 -3.69
C VAL A 101 -23.71 0.75 -4.56
N LEU A 102 -24.08 1.92 -4.07
CA LEU A 102 -24.89 2.89 -4.81
C LEU A 102 -24.15 3.39 -6.04
N ILE A 103 -22.85 3.72 -5.92
CA ILE A 103 -22.02 4.14 -7.06
C ILE A 103 -22.00 3.05 -8.11
N ARG A 104 -21.68 1.81 -7.76
CA ARG A 104 -21.60 0.71 -8.72
C ARG A 104 -22.95 0.40 -9.38
N LEU A 105 -24.03 0.49 -8.60
CA LEU A 105 -25.38 0.27 -9.07
C LEU A 105 -25.79 1.34 -10.10
N THR A 106 -25.56 2.61 -9.77
CA THR A 106 -26.01 3.76 -10.57
C THR A 106 -25.12 4.07 -11.78
N THR A 107 -23.85 3.68 -11.77
CA THR A 107 -22.89 3.93 -12.86
C THR A 107 -22.76 2.80 -13.87
N GLY A 108 -23.55 1.71 -13.74
CA GLY A 108 -23.59 0.70 -14.79
C GLY A 108 -24.22 -0.64 -14.44
N GLU A 109 -24.23 -1.09 -13.18
CA GLU A 109 -24.77 -2.44 -12.90
C GLU A 109 -26.30 -2.52 -13.05
N LEU A 110 -27.03 -1.42 -12.78
CA LEU A 110 -28.48 -1.40 -12.97
C LEU A 110 -28.88 -1.67 -14.43
N ASP A 111 -28.00 -1.37 -15.39
CA ASP A 111 -28.22 -1.66 -16.79
C ASP A 111 -28.24 -3.16 -17.11
N ASN A 112 -27.56 -3.96 -16.30
CA ASN A 112 -27.52 -5.42 -16.43
C ASN A 112 -28.68 -6.11 -15.70
N PHE A 113 -29.48 -5.37 -14.92
CA PHE A 113 -30.65 -5.92 -14.26
C PHE A 113 -31.75 -6.26 -15.27
N ASP A 114 -32.25 -7.49 -15.16
CA ASP A 114 -33.36 -8.02 -15.95
C ASP A 114 -34.40 -8.67 -15.01
N PRO A 115 -35.59 -8.06 -14.85
CA PRO A 115 -36.62 -8.55 -13.95
C PRO A 115 -37.20 -9.91 -14.38
N ALA A 116 -37.05 -10.33 -15.64
CA ALA A 116 -37.52 -11.63 -16.10
C ALA A 116 -36.67 -12.80 -15.59
N ARG A 117 -35.41 -12.52 -15.19
CA ARG A 117 -34.46 -13.55 -14.74
C ARG A 117 -34.46 -13.75 -13.23
N ALA A 118 -34.60 -12.67 -12.46
CA ALA A 118 -34.65 -12.71 -11.00
C ALA A 118 -35.20 -11.40 -10.44
N GLY A 119 -35.84 -11.46 -9.27
CA GLY A 119 -36.22 -10.26 -8.53
C GLY A 119 -34.99 -9.45 -8.07
N PHE A 120 -35.16 -8.13 -8.01
CA PHE A 120 -34.10 -7.15 -7.81
C PHE A 120 -33.27 -7.41 -6.56
N GLY A 121 -33.90 -7.69 -5.41
CA GLY A 121 -33.16 -7.96 -4.17
C GLY A 121 -32.23 -9.18 -4.25
N THR A 122 -32.63 -10.22 -4.99
CA THR A 122 -31.81 -11.43 -5.20
C THR A 122 -30.64 -11.13 -6.13
N TRP A 123 -30.90 -10.42 -7.22
CA TRP A 123 -29.88 -9.98 -8.17
C TRP A 123 -28.89 -9.00 -7.51
N LEU A 124 -29.37 -7.98 -6.81
CA LEU A 124 -28.56 -7.00 -6.08
C LEU A 124 -27.60 -7.70 -5.11
N LYS A 125 -28.11 -8.67 -4.34
CA LYS A 125 -27.28 -9.45 -3.41
C LYS A 125 -26.22 -10.27 -4.12
N ALA A 126 -26.57 -10.94 -5.20
CA ALA A 126 -25.67 -11.86 -5.91
C ALA A 126 -24.58 -11.12 -6.69
N THR A 127 -24.97 -10.05 -7.38
CA THR A 127 -24.15 -9.37 -8.39
C THR A 127 -23.42 -8.14 -7.84
N VAL A 128 -24.05 -7.37 -6.95
CA VAL A 128 -23.52 -6.08 -6.48
C VAL A 128 -23.01 -6.19 -5.04
N LEU A 129 -23.83 -6.63 -4.08
CA LEU A 129 -23.42 -6.62 -2.67
C LEU A 129 -22.26 -7.56 -2.38
N ARG A 130 -22.29 -8.79 -2.93
CA ARG A 130 -21.22 -9.77 -2.73
C ARG A 130 -19.91 -9.35 -3.39
N THR A 131 -19.97 -8.78 -4.58
CA THR A 131 -18.78 -8.35 -5.33
C THR A 131 -18.15 -7.14 -4.66
N THR A 132 -18.94 -6.11 -4.35
CA THR A 132 -18.48 -4.92 -3.61
C THR A 132 -17.92 -5.31 -2.25
N PHE A 133 -18.61 -6.17 -1.49
CA PHE A 133 -18.11 -6.63 -0.20
C PHE A 133 -16.76 -7.36 -0.33
N ALA A 134 -16.65 -8.27 -1.30
CA ALA A 134 -15.42 -9.01 -1.55
C ALA A 134 -14.28 -8.11 -2.01
N GLU A 135 -14.57 -7.07 -2.78
CA GLU A 135 -13.58 -6.08 -3.25
C GLU A 135 -13.09 -5.19 -2.11
N LEU A 136 -13.99 -4.62 -1.31
CA LEU A 136 -13.61 -3.83 -0.13
C LEU A 136 -12.77 -4.66 0.84
N LYS A 137 -13.17 -5.90 1.14
CA LYS A 137 -12.37 -6.80 1.97
C LYS A 137 -11.02 -7.15 1.36
N ARG A 138 -10.92 -7.22 0.02
CA ARG A 138 -9.64 -7.44 -0.67
C ARG A 138 -8.75 -6.21 -0.70
N ARG A 139 -9.32 -4.99 -0.66
CA ARG A 139 -8.55 -3.74 -0.47
C ARG A 139 -7.84 -3.76 0.89
N ASP A 140 -8.57 -4.14 1.95
CA ASP A 140 -8.00 -4.25 3.30
C ASP A 140 -7.08 -5.47 3.46
N ASN A 141 -7.45 -6.62 2.90
CA ASN A 141 -6.70 -7.86 2.99
C ASN A 141 -6.57 -8.51 1.61
N PRO A 142 -5.41 -8.39 0.94
CA PRO A 142 -5.19 -8.95 -0.40
C PRO A 142 -5.44 -10.46 -0.51
N TYR A 143 -5.41 -11.20 0.61
CA TYR A 143 -5.64 -12.65 0.67
C TYR A 143 -7.06 -13.03 1.09
N TRP A 144 -7.96 -12.06 1.28
CA TRP A 144 -9.34 -12.34 1.66
C TRP A 144 -10.02 -13.26 0.64
N GLY A 145 -10.63 -14.36 1.12
CA GLY A 145 -11.28 -15.38 0.28
C GLY A 145 -10.33 -16.35 -0.43
N ARG A 146 -9.01 -16.24 -0.24
CA ARG A 146 -8.03 -17.22 -0.76
C ARG A 146 -7.71 -18.25 0.34
N THR A 147 -8.50 -19.32 0.41
CA THR A 147 -8.10 -20.52 1.15
C THR A 147 -7.08 -21.28 0.33
N ARG A 148 -5.80 -21.11 0.66
CA ARG A 148 -4.75 -22.01 0.21
C ARG A 148 -4.06 -22.54 1.46
N ASN A 149 -3.83 -23.86 1.52
CA ASN A 149 -2.99 -24.46 2.54
C ASN A 149 -1.57 -23.95 2.30
N LEU A 150 -1.22 -22.84 2.95
CA LEU A 150 0.07 -22.18 2.81
C LEU A 150 1.02 -22.82 3.82
N GLY A 151 2.15 -23.37 3.35
CA GLY A 151 3.23 -23.76 4.25
C GLY A 151 3.80 -22.56 5.01
N LEU A 152 4.62 -22.79 6.03
CA LEU A 152 5.18 -21.76 6.94
C LEU A 152 5.73 -20.52 6.23
N ARG A 153 6.42 -20.69 5.09
CA ARG A 153 6.98 -19.58 4.30
C ARG A 153 5.89 -18.67 3.75
N ALA A 154 4.80 -19.24 3.28
CA ALA A 154 3.70 -18.49 2.71
C ALA A 154 2.81 -17.85 3.79
N GLU A 155 2.75 -18.42 5.01
CA GLU A 155 2.13 -17.77 6.15
C GLU A 155 2.91 -16.51 6.58
N ARG A 156 4.25 -16.57 6.62
CA ARG A 156 5.08 -15.37 6.86
C ARG A 156 4.87 -14.30 5.81
N SER A 157 4.86 -14.67 4.53
CA SER A 157 4.56 -13.73 3.43
C SER A 157 3.17 -13.11 3.56
N ARG A 158 2.18 -13.87 4.02
CA ARG A 158 0.82 -13.38 4.28
C ARG A 158 0.82 -12.37 5.43
N THR A 159 1.41 -12.70 6.57
CA THR A 159 1.51 -11.79 7.73
C THR A 159 2.22 -10.49 7.35
N GLN A 160 3.33 -10.59 6.61
CA GLN A 160 4.07 -9.43 6.13
C GLN A 160 3.24 -8.55 5.20
N ALA A 161 2.58 -9.14 4.20
CA ALA A 161 1.75 -8.40 3.28
C ALA A 161 0.49 -7.81 3.94
N GLN A 162 -0.07 -8.46 4.97
CA GLN A 162 -1.16 -7.91 5.77
C GLN A 162 -0.71 -6.70 6.60
N ALA A 163 0.48 -6.76 7.19
CA ALA A 163 1.08 -5.63 7.92
C ALA A 163 1.39 -4.44 7.00
N LEU A 164 1.80 -4.71 5.75
CA LEU A 164 2.00 -3.66 4.74
C LEU A 164 0.67 -3.06 4.25
N ALA A 165 -0.37 -3.87 4.09
CA ALA A 165 -1.68 -3.39 3.66
C ALA A 165 -2.40 -2.58 4.76
N ASN A 166 -2.19 -2.92 6.03
CA ASN A 166 -2.77 -2.24 7.18
C ASN A 166 -1.65 -1.80 8.14
N PRO A 167 -0.92 -0.72 7.84
CA PRO A 167 0.08 -0.20 8.75
C PRO A 167 -0.60 0.23 10.05
N ALA A 168 0.02 -0.11 11.18
CA ALA A 168 -0.40 0.40 12.47
C ALA A 168 -0.20 1.92 12.52
N SER A 169 -1.07 2.62 13.25
CA SER A 169 -0.88 4.04 13.49
C SER A 169 0.33 4.23 14.40
N LEU A 170 1.17 5.21 14.07
CA LEU A 170 2.27 5.63 14.94
C LEU A 170 1.79 6.14 16.31
N ASN A 171 0.55 6.62 16.36
CA ASN A 171 -0.11 7.08 17.59
C ASN A 171 -0.89 5.96 18.29
N THR A 172 -0.72 4.69 17.90
CA THR A 172 -1.35 3.58 18.62
C THR A 172 -0.72 3.49 20.02
N PRO A 173 -1.52 3.58 21.11
CA PRO A 173 -1.00 3.52 22.47
C PRO A 173 -0.42 2.14 22.77
N LEU A 174 0.67 2.12 23.53
CA LEU A 174 1.34 0.91 23.98
C LEU A 174 0.85 0.57 25.39
N GLY A 175 0.06 -0.50 25.49
CA GLY A 175 -0.51 -0.98 26.75
C GLY A 175 -1.78 -0.25 27.19
N GLN A 176 -2.33 -0.68 28.31
CA GLN A 176 -3.54 -0.10 28.90
C GLN A 176 -3.14 0.90 29.98
N GLY A 177 -3.08 2.20 29.63
CA GLY A 177 -2.96 3.28 30.62
C GLY A 177 -1.62 4.04 30.66
N GLY A 178 -0.76 3.90 29.64
CA GLY A 178 0.41 4.77 29.45
C GLY A 178 0.20 5.75 28.31
N ASP A 179 0.84 6.92 28.39
CA ASP A 179 0.87 7.93 27.32
C ASP A 179 1.83 7.54 26.17
N ALA A 180 2.60 6.46 26.35
CA ALA A 180 3.52 5.97 25.34
C ALA A 180 2.76 5.42 24.12
N VAL A 181 3.14 5.88 22.94
CA VAL A 181 2.60 5.43 21.66
C VAL A 181 3.66 4.70 20.84
N LEU A 182 3.24 4.02 19.77
CA LEU A 182 4.14 3.22 18.93
C LEU A 182 5.36 4.01 18.45
N GLN A 183 5.20 5.29 18.10
CA GLN A 183 6.30 6.15 17.64
C GLN A 183 7.39 6.35 18.70
N ASP A 184 7.05 6.30 19.99
CA ASP A 184 7.99 6.56 21.08
C ASP A 184 9.00 5.42 21.25
N VAL A 185 8.69 4.23 20.70
CA VAL A 185 9.57 3.06 20.71
C VAL A 185 10.33 2.91 19.39
N LEU A 186 9.94 3.62 18.34
CA LEU A 186 10.63 3.54 17.06
C LEU A 186 11.99 4.24 17.16
N VAL A 187 13.06 3.46 17.05
CA VAL A 187 14.43 3.98 16.98
C VAL A 187 14.65 4.60 15.60
N SER A 188 15.14 5.86 15.57
CA SER A 188 15.59 6.48 14.33
C SER A 188 16.76 5.69 13.76
N ARG A 189 16.75 5.41 12.46
CA ARG A 189 17.87 4.73 11.77
C ARG A 189 19.11 5.63 11.55
N GLY A 190 19.13 6.81 12.18
CA GLY A 190 20.31 7.68 12.17
C GLY A 190 21.48 7.03 12.90
N SER A 191 22.68 7.51 12.60
CA SER A 191 23.89 7.21 13.38
C SER A 191 23.69 7.68 14.82
N SER A 192 24.05 6.83 15.79
CA SER A 192 24.18 7.27 17.19
C SER A 192 25.27 8.33 17.29
N PRO A 193 25.20 9.32 18.19
CA PRO A 193 26.30 10.25 18.43
C PRO A 193 27.63 9.55 18.73
N ASP A 194 27.60 8.40 19.41
CA ASP A 194 28.79 7.58 19.65
C ASP A 194 29.35 7.01 18.35
N PHE A 195 28.48 6.62 17.42
CA PHE A 195 28.87 6.13 16.10
C PHE A 195 29.43 7.26 15.23
N GLU A 196 28.86 8.47 15.29
CA GLU A 196 29.37 9.65 14.59
C GLU A 196 30.77 10.03 15.10
N LEU A 197 30.95 10.08 16.42
CA LEU A 197 32.25 10.33 17.03
C LEU A 197 33.27 9.26 16.65
N LEU A 198 32.84 7.99 16.61
CA LEU A 198 33.69 6.89 16.18
C LEU A 198 34.11 7.04 14.70
N GLU A 199 33.17 7.37 13.81
CA GLU A 199 33.48 7.65 12.40
C GLU A 199 34.46 8.82 12.27
N GLU A 200 34.30 9.91 13.02
CA GLU A 200 35.23 11.04 13.01
C GLU A 200 36.64 10.65 13.47
N GLN A 201 36.75 9.87 14.55
CA GLN A 201 38.04 9.39 15.07
C GLN A 201 38.72 8.46 14.06
N CYS A 202 37.98 7.51 13.49
CA CYS A 202 38.49 6.59 12.49
C CYS A 202 38.90 7.32 11.20
N ALA A 203 38.12 8.32 10.76
CA ALA A 203 38.47 9.16 9.63
C ALA A 203 39.75 9.96 9.87
N CYS A 204 39.96 10.48 11.09
CA CYS A 204 41.18 11.20 11.45
C CYS A 204 42.42 10.28 11.37
N ARG A 205 42.34 9.08 11.95
CA ARG A 205 43.42 8.07 11.85
C ARG A 205 43.70 7.66 10.40
N PHE A 206 42.64 7.46 9.61
CA PHE A 206 42.78 7.11 8.20
C PHE A 206 43.45 8.23 7.38
N ARG A 207 43.08 9.49 7.62
CA ARG A 207 43.71 10.65 6.99
C ARG A 207 45.20 10.73 7.32
N GLN A 208 45.57 10.52 8.58
CA GLN A 208 46.98 10.47 9.00
C GLN A 208 47.75 9.34 8.29
N ALA A 209 47.13 8.17 8.08
CA ALA A 209 47.74 7.08 7.33
C ALA A 209 47.95 7.42 5.85
N ILE A 210 47.01 8.13 5.22
CA ILE A 210 47.16 8.64 3.84
C ILE A 210 48.28 9.69 3.76
N GLU A 211 48.34 10.63 4.71
CA GLU A 211 49.37 11.66 4.78
C GLU A 211 50.79 11.08 4.93
N ALA A 212 50.92 9.89 5.52
CA ALA A 212 52.19 9.17 5.65
C ALA A 212 52.62 8.42 4.36
N LEU A 213 51.76 8.34 3.34
CA LEU A 213 52.14 7.79 2.03
C LEU A 213 52.97 8.79 1.22
N THR A 214 53.64 8.29 0.16
CA THR A 214 54.35 9.18 -0.75
C THR A 214 53.36 10.05 -1.57
N PRO A 215 53.76 11.26 -2.02
CA PRO A 215 52.88 12.11 -2.83
C PRO A 215 52.36 11.42 -4.10
N GLU A 216 53.16 10.55 -4.72
CA GLU A 216 52.75 9.77 -5.89
C GLU A 216 51.64 8.75 -5.56
N GLU A 217 51.70 8.14 -4.38
CA GLU A 217 50.69 7.19 -3.89
C GLU A 217 49.40 7.91 -3.50
N GLN A 218 49.49 9.08 -2.85
CA GLN A 218 48.33 9.91 -2.50
C GLN A 218 47.54 10.32 -3.75
N VAL A 219 48.22 10.85 -4.77
CA VAL A 219 47.59 11.23 -6.05
C VAL A 219 46.90 10.02 -6.70
N LEU A 220 47.50 8.82 -6.61
CA LEU A 220 46.90 7.62 -7.18
C LEU A 220 45.62 7.19 -6.44
N ILE A 221 45.58 7.32 -5.11
CA ILE A 221 44.37 7.05 -4.30
C ILE A 221 43.29 8.08 -4.61
N GLU A 222 43.63 9.38 -4.60
CA GLU A 222 42.66 10.45 -4.87
C GLU A 222 41.99 10.25 -6.22
N ARG A 223 42.75 9.94 -7.27
CA ARG A 223 42.20 9.66 -8.60
C ARG A 223 41.31 8.43 -8.64
N ALA A 224 41.72 7.35 -7.97
CA ALA A 224 40.96 6.10 -7.97
C ALA A 224 39.66 6.18 -7.14
N TYR A 225 39.69 6.83 -5.98
CA TYR A 225 38.60 6.76 -4.99
C TYR A 225 37.87 8.08 -4.75
N ALA A 226 38.53 9.25 -4.84
CA ALA A 226 37.87 10.55 -4.69
C ALA A 226 37.25 11.05 -6.00
N PHE A 227 37.91 10.77 -7.13
CA PHE A 227 37.43 11.13 -8.48
C PHE A 227 36.76 9.97 -9.24
N ASP A 228 36.71 8.77 -8.65
CA ASP A 228 36.15 7.55 -9.27
C ASP A 228 36.69 7.29 -10.70
N GLU A 229 37.98 7.61 -10.93
CA GLU A 229 38.58 7.38 -12.24
C GLU A 229 38.83 5.88 -12.46
N SER A 230 38.34 5.37 -13.60
CA SER A 230 38.65 4.00 -14.01
C SER A 230 40.16 3.74 -14.09
N HIS A 231 40.60 2.55 -13.67
CA HIS A 231 42.01 2.15 -13.73
C HIS A 231 42.62 2.25 -15.14
N GLU A 232 41.81 2.14 -16.19
CA GLU A 232 42.23 2.30 -17.59
C GLU A 232 42.60 3.75 -17.93
N ARG A 233 41.80 4.71 -17.46
CA ARG A 233 42.07 6.14 -17.65
C ARG A 233 43.32 6.59 -16.87
N ILE A 234 43.44 6.11 -15.63
CA ILE A 234 44.65 6.33 -14.82
C ILE A 234 45.88 5.76 -15.52
N ALA A 235 45.80 4.51 -15.99
CA ALA A 235 46.87 3.85 -16.74
C ALA A 235 47.28 4.65 -17.99
N GLY A 236 46.31 5.12 -18.78
CA GLY A 236 46.53 5.95 -19.97
C GLY A 236 47.25 7.26 -19.66
N SER A 237 46.87 7.95 -18.58
CA SER A 237 47.52 9.22 -18.18
C SER A 237 48.94 9.05 -17.65
N LEU A 238 49.25 7.91 -17.03
CA LEU A 238 50.56 7.61 -16.45
C LEU A 238 51.49 6.85 -17.42
N GLY A 239 51.01 6.48 -18.60
CA GLY A 239 51.76 5.67 -19.58
C GLY A 239 52.08 4.25 -19.09
N VAL A 240 51.27 3.70 -18.19
CA VAL A 240 51.46 2.35 -17.61
C VAL A 240 50.30 1.42 -18.00
N THR A 241 50.42 0.12 -17.72
CA THR A 241 49.34 -0.83 -17.96
C THR A 241 48.30 -0.81 -16.84
N ARG A 242 47.04 -1.19 -17.14
CA ARG A 242 45.97 -1.37 -16.14
C ARG A 242 46.41 -2.28 -14.98
N ALA A 243 47.09 -3.39 -15.30
CA ALA A 243 47.60 -4.33 -14.30
C ALA A 243 48.67 -3.69 -13.39
N ALA A 244 49.48 -2.76 -13.90
CA ALA A 244 50.45 -2.01 -13.09
C ALA A 244 49.74 -1.07 -12.11
N VAL A 245 48.66 -0.40 -12.52
CA VAL A 245 47.81 0.42 -11.63
C VAL A 245 47.21 -0.43 -10.52
N THR A 246 46.58 -1.55 -10.85
CA THR A 246 45.99 -2.47 -9.85
C THR A 246 47.04 -2.99 -8.86
N ARG A 247 48.24 -3.36 -9.33
CA ARG A 247 49.35 -3.79 -8.44
C ARG A 247 49.87 -2.65 -7.56
N ARG A 248 49.86 -1.40 -8.02
CA ARG A 248 50.26 -0.23 -7.21
C ARG A 248 49.21 0.05 -6.13
N LEU A 249 47.92 0.06 -6.49
CA LEU A 249 46.82 0.21 -5.51
C LEU A 249 46.82 -0.90 -4.46
N GLY A 250 47.11 -2.15 -4.85
CA GLY A 250 47.27 -3.25 -3.88
C GLY A 250 48.45 -3.05 -2.91
N ARG A 251 49.59 -2.52 -3.39
CA ARG A 251 50.72 -2.19 -2.51
C ARG A 251 50.41 -1.05 -1.55
N ILE A 252 49.71 -0.02 -2.05
CA ILE A 252 49.21 1.09 -1.25
C ILE A 252 48.27 0.58 -0.15
N ARG A 253 47.31 -0.29 -0.47
CA ARG A 253 46.42 -0.92 0.52
C ARG A 253 47.20 -1.65 1.61
N ASN A 254 48.18 -2.49 1.23
CA ASN A 254 49.00 -3.21 2.22
C ASN A 254 49.80 -2.25 3.11
N ARG A 255 50.27 -1.12 2.56
CA ARG A 255 50.98 -0.11 3.31
C ARG A 255 50.06 0.65 4.27
N LEU A 256 48.84 0.99 3.84
CA LEU A 256 47.82 1.58 4.70
C LEU A 256 47.45 0.64 5.85
N VAL A 257 47.28 -0.66 5.59
CA VAL A 257 47.04 -1.66 6.65
C VAL A 257 48.18 -1.67 7.67
N ALA A 258 49.44 -1.65 7.21
CA ALA A 258 50.60 -1.60 8.10
C ALA A 258 50.68 -0.30 8.91
N LEU A 259 50.26 0.84 8.35
CA LEU A 259 50.25 2.15 9.02
C LEU A 259 49.11 2.29 10.04
N LEU A 260 47.94 1.71 9.74
CA LEU A 260 46.75 1.76 10.61
C LEU A 260 46.88 0.82 11.82
N GLY A 261 47.65 -0.26 11.67
CA GLY A 261 47.89 -1.26 12.70
C GLY A 261 46.72 -2.25 12.86
N GLU A 262 46.99 -3.37 13.53
CA GLU A 262 46.03 -4.47 13.72
C GLU A 262 44.82 -4.06 14.58
N SER A 263 44.98 -3.06 15.46
CA SER A 263 43.88 -2.59 16.32
C SER A 263 42.82 -1.78 15.59
N PHE A 264 43.13 -1.20 14.42
CA PHE A 264 42.17 -0.36 13.69
C PHE A 264 40.92 -1.14 13.28
N CYS A 265 41.05 -2.41 12.92
CA CYS A 265 39.89 -3.23 12.54
C CYS A 265 38.94 -3.49 13.72
N HIS A 266 39.48 -3.63 14.94
CA HIS A 266 38.68 -3.80 16.15
C HIS A 266 38.08 -2.47 16.63
N ASP A 267 38.89 -1.40 16.61
CA ASP A 267 38.46 -0.08 17.09
C ASP A 267 37.41 0.55 16.18
N CYS A 268 37.50 0.32 14.86
CA CYS A 268 36.64 0.94 13.85
C CYS A 268 35.62 -0.05 13.26
N ASP A 269 35.28 -1.12 13.99
CA ASP A 269 34.30 -2.11 13.54
C ASP A 269 32.95 -1.45 13.23
N GLY A 270 32.29 -1.92 12.17
CA GLY A 270 31.03 -1.36 11.68
C GLY A 270 31.12 0.02 10.97
N THR A 271 32.27 0.71 10.99
CA THR A 271 32.48 1.92 10.20
C THR A 271 32.68 1.60 8.72
N ARG A 272 32.41 2.57 7.83
CA ARG A 272 32.62 2.39 6.38
C ARG A 272 34.07 2.08 6.01
N PHE A 273 35.04 2.60 6.79
CA PHE A 273 36.46 2.43 6.53
C PHE A 273 36.96 1.01 6.79
N ALA A 274 36.50 0.37 7.86
CA ALA A 274 36.87 -1.01 8.17
C ALA A 274 36.38 -1.98 7.07
N LYS A 275 35.13 -1.80 6.60
CA LYS A 275 34.54 -2.64 5.55
C LYS A 275 35.28 -2.57 4.22
N GLU A 276 35.70 -1.38 3.79
CA GLU A 276 36.38 -1.21 2.49
C GLU A 276 37.85 -1.66 2.50
N ILE A 277 38.55 -1.50 3.64
CA ILE A 277 39.98 -1.81 3.74
C ILE A 277 40.21 -3.28 4.10
N PHE A 278 39.38 -3.86 4.96
CA PHE A 278 39.56 -5.21 5.50
C PHE A 278 38.56 -6.24 4.96
N GLY A 279 37.48 -5.80 4.29
CA GLY A 279 36.35 -6.66 3.91
C GLY A 279 35.36 -6.82 5.07
N ASP A 280 34.12 -7.23 4.79
CA ASP A 280 33.11 -7.44 5.84
C ASP A 280 33.52 -8.68 6.67
N PRO A 281 33.78 -8.56 7.98
CA PRO A 281 34.19 -9.70 8.82
C PRO A 281 33.07 -10.74 9.00
N HIS A 282 31.86 -10.45 8.52
CA HIS A 282 30.70 -11.35 8.55
C HIS A 282 30.47 -12.15 7.25
N ASP A 283 31.33 -12.02 6.25
CA ASP A 283 31.38 -12.94 5.11
C ASP A 283 32.41 -14.06 5.39
N GLU A 284 32.10 -14.96 6.32
CA GLU A 284 32.63 -16.33 6.30
C GLU A 284 31.59 -17.26 5.63
N PRO A 285 32.02 -18.21 4.77
CA PRO A 285 31.13 -19.08 3.99
C PRO A 285 30.33 -20.10 4.82
#